data_AF-A0A2S6NHL7-F1
#
_entry.id   AF-A0A2S6NHL7-F1
#
_cell.length_a   1.000
_cell.length_b   1.000
_cell.length_c   1.000
_cell.angle_alpha   90.00
_cell.angle_beta   90.00
_cell.angle_gamma   90.00
#
_symmetry.space_group_name_H-M   'P 1'
#
loop_
_entity.id
_entity.type
_entity.pdbx_description
1 polymer ?
#
loop_
_entity_poly.entity_id
_entity_poly.type
_entity_poly.pdbx_seq_one_letter_code
_entity_poly.pdbx_strand_id
1 'polypeptide(L)'
;MAQPHPRAAWPSNDDMTVFNLIVIALGAGLGSYLLWTHFHTEISAAVIAWRHQEIRVLQIFTDRFDLADAQMRGSDPAGVTLRDLYGISRAIGRTWRLPATLLIVVLGLLCMARNAPSQFRRQFDLNGLIREQAKVFTTTAAFVKRQLRLVPPAAGSPRPADYALSPAEWIARNARASDGRFNEAKARRALVAQLGTSWTGPEGAPPVVRVMFAAFSLHLVERRDEALALLGACSQALMDVGSGDAEGPAEPLALPAECLQEVDVLIGEPGGPTAAGRLITDRHAWTHTALMSLLNTARLKAGVLPPAQFAWLKLVDRPLWYALHSLGFETEGVGRYLHPNPRPEAAGARDHWALERVAGRGIDTPKFDQAIDALRRSHARSPSFASGSSNVGPKVPEGQQHEFRRSRGHDRADLHRSRAPGANPGQTRNGPAAGPAA
;
A
#
# COMPACT_ATOMS: atom_id res chain seq x y z
N MET A 1 -24.75 18.73 27.32
CA MET A 1 -25.26 17.35 27.47
C MET A 1 -25.83 16.92 26.12
N ALA A 2 -25.09 16.11 25.38
CA ALA A 2 -25.55 15.54 24.11
C ALA A 2 -26.51 14.39 24.41
N GLN A 3 -27.71 14.41 23.82
CA GLN A 3 -28.62 13.28 23.89
C GLN A 3 -28.01 12.08 23.16
N PRO A 4 -27.97 10.88 23.75
CA PRO A 4 -27.58 9.69 23.01
C PRO A 4 -28.68 9.36 22.00
N HIS A 5 -28.32 9.36 20.71
CA HIS A 5 -29.19 8.84 19.66
C HIS A 5 -29.66 7.42 20.02
N PRO A 6 -30.98 7.13 20.04
CA PRO A 6 -31.44 5.76 20.15
C PRO A 6 -31.07 5.07 18.84
N ARG A 7 -30.03 4.24 18.86
CA ARG A 7 -29.88 3.24 17.79
C ARG A 7 -31.13 2.36 17.89
N ALA A 8 -31.97 2.39 16.86
CA ALA A 8 -33.02 1.42 16.71
C ALA A 8 -32.37 0.03 16.85
N ALA A 9 -32.76 -0.72 17.88
CA ALA A 9 -32.45 -2.13 17.95
C ALA A 9 -33.12 -2.75 16.71
N TRP A 10 -32.32 -3.14 15.73
CA TRP A 10 -32.83 -3.91 14.60
C TRP A 10 -33.49 -5.16 15.21
N PRO A 11 -34.73 -5.50 14.84
CA PRO A 11 -35.35 -6.74 15.28
C PRO A 11 -34.39 -7.86 14.92
N SER A 12 -34.03 -8.68 15.91
CA SER A 12 -33.21 -9.86 15.68
C SER A 12 -33.87 -10.66 14.55
N ASN A 13 -33.15 -10.84 13.45
CA ASN A 13 -33.62 -11.61 12.29
C ASN A 13 -33.98 -13.06 12.68
N ASP A 14 -33.53 -13.51 13.86
CA ASP A 14 -33.76 -14.85 14.37
C ASP A 14 -35.23 -15.10 14.74
N ASP A 15 -35.97 -14.11 15.27
CA ASP A 15 -37.38 -14.28 15.68
C ASP A 15 -38.31 -14.48 14.47
N MET A 16 -38.06 -13.75 13.38
CA MET A 16 -38.80 -13.93 12.13
C MET A 16 -38.39 -15.19 11.38
N THR A 17 -37.14 -15.64 11.53
CA THR A 17 -36.67 -16.88 10.88
C THR A 17 -37.37 -18.09 11.47
N VAL A 18 -37.47 -18.19 12.80
CA VAL A 18 -38.18 -19.30 13.46
C VAL A 18 -39.66 -19.29 13.11
N PHE A 19 -40.32 -18.12 13.15
CA PHE A 19 -41.73 -18.01 12.77
C PHE A 19 -41.98 -18.42 11.30
N ASN A 20 -41.16 -17.94 10.37
CA ASN A 20 -41.28 -18.29 8.96
C ASN A 20 -41.06 -19.79 8.72
N LEU A 21 -40.12 -20.41 9.43
CA LEU A 21 -39.91 -21.86 9.35
C LEU A 21 -41.11 -22.64 9.87
N ILE A 22 -41.76 -22.18 10.93
CA ILE A 22 -42.99 -22.80 11.46
C ILE A 22 -44.13 -22.68 10.44
N VAL A 23 -44.33 -21.49 9.85
CA VAL A 23 -45.36 -21.27 8.82
C VAL A 23 -45.11 -22.14 7.59
N ILE A 24 -43.86 -22.23 7.12
CA ILE A 24 -43.49 -23.11 6.01
C ILE A 24 -43.73 -24.58 6.38
N ALA A 25 -43.37 -25.02 7.58
CA ALA A 25 -43.60 -26.39 8.02
C ALA A 25 -45.09 -26.74 8.11
N LEU A 26 -45.92 -25.83 8.63
CA LEU A 26 -47.37 -25.99 8.69
C LEU A 26 -47.99 -26.01 7.30
N GLY A 27 -47.58 -25.09 6.43
CA GLY A 27 -48.03 -25.04 5.04
C GLY A 27 -47.63 -26.28 4.25
N ALA A 28 -46.39 -26.75 4.41
CA ALA A 28 -45.92 -27.98 3.78
C ALA A 28 -46.64 -29.21 4.33
N GLY A 29 -46.90 -29.28 5.64
CA GLY A 29 -47.62 -30.37 6.28
C GLY A 29 -49.07 -30.46 5.80
N LEU A 30 -49.81 -29.34 5.86
CA LEU A 30 -51.19 -29.26 5.39
C LEU A 30 -51.28 -29.52 3.88
N GLY A 31 -50.38 -28.92 3.10
CA GLY A 31 -50.30 -29.12 1.65
C GLY A 31 -50.03 -30.58 1.29
N SER A 32 -49.07 -31.24 1.95
CA SER A 32 -48.76 -32.65 1.73
C SER A 32 -49.93 -33.56 2.11
N TYR A 33 -50.66 -33.24 3.18
CA TYR A 33 -51.84 -33.98 3.60
C TYR A 33 -53.00 -33.85 2.60
N LEU A 34 -53.30 -32.64 2.14
CA LEU A 34 -54.33 -32.40 1.12
C LEU A 34 -53.96 -33.04 -0.22
N LEU A 35 -52.69 -32.94 -0.61
CA LEU A 35 -52.18 -33.55 -1.83
C LEU A 35 -52.30 -35.08 -1.77
N TRP A 36 -51.95 -35.69 -0.64
CA TRP A 36 -52.10 -37.12 -0.44
C TRP A 36 -53.56 -37.56 -0.44
N THR A 37 -54.45 -36.87 0.27
CA THR A 37 -55.87 -37.28 0.37
C THR A 37 -56.63 -37.16 -0.94
N HIS A 38 -56.34 -36.15 -1.77
CA HIS A 38 -57.05 -35.94 -3.04
C HIS A 38 -56.42 -36.67 -4.23
N PHE A 39 -55.10 -36.88 -4.22
CA PHE A 39 -54.36 -37.44 -5.36
C PHE A 39 -53.56 -38.70 -5.00
N HIS A 40 -53.95 -39.41 -3.93
CA HIS A 40 -53.27 -40.62 -3.45
C HIS A 40 -52.92 -41.59 -4.57
N THR A 41 -53.93 -41.99 -5.35
CA THR A 41 -53.80 -43.01 -6.39
C THR A 41 -52.82 -42.58 -7.49
N GLU A 42 -52.92 -41.32 -7.94
CA GLU A 42 -52.04 -40.77 -8.98
C GLU A 42 -50.59 -40.64 -8.49
N ILE A 43 -50.39 -40.22 -7.24
CA ILE A 43 -49.07 -40.10 -6.62
C ILE A 43 -48.45 -41.48 -6.43
N SER A 44 -49.21 -42.43 -5.91
CA SER A 44 -48.77 -43.82 -5.74
C SER A 44 -48.39 -44.44 -7.08
N ALA A 45 -49.21 -44.27 -8.12
CA ALA A 45 -48.92 -44.74 -9.47
C ALA A 45 -47.64 -44.10 -10.04
N ALA A 46 -47.47 -42.79 -9.88
CA ALA A 46 -46.29 -42.08 -10.33
C ALA A 46 -45.01 -42.53 -9.60
N VAL A 47 -45.08 -42.72 -8.28
CA VAL A 47 -43.94 -43.22 -7.48
C VAL A 47 -43.60 -44.65 -7.87
N ILE A 48 -44.59 -45.53 -8.06
CA ILE A 48 -44.38 -46.91 -8.52
C ILE A 48 -43.72 -46.92 -9.90
N ALA A 49 -44.22 -46.13 -10.85
CA ALA A 49 -43.65 -46.03 -12.18
C ALA A 49 -42.20 -45.53 -12.14
N TRP A 50 -41.92 -44.52 -11.32
CA TRP A 50 -40.57 -43.98 -11.13
C TRP A 50 -39.62 -45.00 -10.49
N ARG A 51 -40.07 -45.70 -9.43
CA ARG A 51 -39.29 -46.74 -8.76
C ARG A 51 -39.01 -47.92 -9.68
N HIS A 52 -39.96 -48.29 -10.54
CA HIS A 52 -39.76 -49.29 -11.58
C HIS A 52 -38.62 -48.87 -12.53
N GLN A 53 -38.58 -47.61 -12.97
CA GLN A 53 -37.47 -47.11 -13.80
C GLN A 53 -36.11 -47.25 -13.09
N GLU A 54 -36.04 -46.89 -11.81
CA GLU A 54 -34.81 -47.02 -11.03
C GLU A 54 -34.38 -48.49 -10.86
N ILE A 55 -35.33 -49.40 -10.61
CA ILE A 55 -35.05 -50.83 -10.52
C ILE A 55 -34.54 -51.36 -11.86
N ARG A 56 -35.11 -50.95 -13.00
CA ARG A 56 -34.61 -51.34 -14.34
C ARG A 56 -33.16 -50.94 -14.57
N VAL A 57 -32.74 -49.78 -14.06
CA VAL A 57 -31.33 -49.37 -14.13
C VAL A 57 -30.48 -50.24 -13.18
N LEU A 58 -30.98 -50.58 -12.01
CA LEU A 58 -30.29 -51.45 -11.05
C LEU A 58 -30.21 -52.91 -11.50
N GLN A 59 -31.17 -53.40 -12.28
CA GLN A 59 -31.20 -54.75 -12.86
C GLN A 59 -30.00 -55.05 -13.75
N ILE A 60 -29.35 -54.02 -14.31
CA ILE A 60 -28.09 -54.18 -15.04
C ILE A 60 -26.98 -54.73 -14.12
N PHE A 61 -27.08 -54.48 -12.81
CA PHE A 61 -26.07 -54.81 -11.82
C PHE A 61 -26.53 -55.83 -10.77
N THR A 62 -27.84 -55.96 -10.51
CA THR A 62 -28.39 -56.89 -9.52
C THR A 62 -29.86 -57.24 -9.76
N ASP A 63 -30.17 -58.54 -9.72
CA ASP A 63 -31.54 -59.08 -9.86
C ASP A 63 -32.33 -59.07 -8.53
N ARG A 64 -31.73 -58.52 -7.46
CA ARG A 64 -32.27 -58.58 -6.08
C ARG A 64 -33.67 -57.99 -5.95
N PHE A 65 -34.04 -57.05 -6.82
CA PHE A 65 -35.28 -56.29 -6.72
C PHE A 65 -36.38 -56.80 -7.67
N ASP A 66 -36.14 -57.86 -8.45
CA ASP A 66 -37.06 -58.33 -9.50
C ASP A 66 -38.39 -58.84 -8.97
N LEU A 67 -38.34 -59.61 -7.89
CA LEU A 67 -39.55 -60.10 -7.21
C LEU A 67 -40.36 -58.93 -6.62
N ALA A 68 -39.67 -57.97 -6.02
CA ALA A 68 -40.31 -56.78 -5.45
C ALA A 68 -40.90 -55.88 -6.55
N ASP A 69 -40.24 -55.78 -7.71
CA ASP A 69 -40.74 -55.04 -8.87
C ASP A 69 -41.99 -55.68 -9.48
N ALA A 70 -41.97 -57.01 -9.66
CA ALA A 70 -43.12 -57.76 -10.17
C ALA A 70 -44.33 -57.63 -9.23
N GLN A 71 -44.12 -57.72 -7.92
CA GLN A 71 -45.17 -57.52 -6.91
C GLN A 71 -45.67 -56.07 -6.88
N MET A 72 -44.77 -55.09 -6.99
CA MET A 72 -45.12 -53.67 -7.01
C MET A 72 -45.94 -53.30 -8.25
N ARG A 73 -45.61 -53.85 -9.44
CA ARG A 73 -46.37 -53.62 -10.68
C ARG A 73 -47.73 -54.32 -10.71
N GLY A 74 -47.89 -55.42 -9.98
CA GLY A 74 -49.16 -56.13 -9.84
C GLY A 74 -50.07 -55.61 -8.74
N SER A 75 -49.64 -54.62 -7.95
CA SER A 75 -50.41 -54.03 -6.87
C SER A 75 -51.32 -52.91 -7.38
N ASP A 76 -52.54 -52.82 -6.85
CA ASP A 76 -53.47 -51.72 -7.12
C ASP A 76 -52.97 -50.42 -6.45
N PRO A 77 -52.65 -49.34 -7.20
CA PRO A 77 -52.15 -48.08 -6.65
C PRO A 77 -53.07 -47.42 -5.62
N ALA A 78 -54.37 -47.72 -5.62
CA ALA A 78 -55.33 -47.18 -4.65
C ALA A 78 -55.21 -47.81 -3.25
N GLY A 79 -54.60 -49.00 -3.13
CA GLY A 79 -54.44 -49.74 -1.89
C GLY A 79 -53.05 -49.65 -1.25
N VAL A 80 -52.09 -48.99 -1.90
CA VAL A 80 -50.69 -48.95 -1.45
C VAL A 80 -50.51 -47.94 -0.34
N THR A 81 -49.94 -48.35 0.80
CA THR A 81 -49.75 -47.43 1.92
C THR A 81 -48.45 -46.61 1.79
N LEU A 82 -48.37 -45.45 2.47
CA LEU A 82 -47.13 -44.67 2.57
C LEU A 82 -45.95 -45.49 3.11
N ARG A 83 -46.23 -46.45 3.99
CA ARG A 83 -45.20 -47.31 4.58
C ARG A 83 -44.57 -48.22 3.53
N ASP A 84 -45.37 -48.72 2.59
CA ASP A 84 -44.92 -49.62 1.54
C ASP A 84 -44.07 -48.86 0.51
N LEU A 85 -44.55 -47.68 0.07
CA LEU A 85 -43.78 -46.79 -0.82
C LEU A 85 -42.45 -46.36 -0.18
N TYR A 86 -42.47 -46.02 1.11
CA TYR A 86 -41.26 -45.67 1.86
C TYR A 86 -40.32 -46.86 2.02
N GLY A 87 -40.84 -48.05 2.31
CA GLY A 87 -40.06 -49.28 2.45
C GLY A 87 -39.29 -49.64 1.18
N ILE A 88 -39.98 -49.64 0.04
CA ILE A 88 -39.39 -49.89 -1.28
C ILE A 88 -38.36 -48.80 -1.62
N SER A 89 -38.73 -47.53 -1.44
CA SER A 89 -37.81 -46.40 -1.71
C SER A 89 -36.56 -46.44 -0.83
N ARG A 90 -36.69 -46.85 0.44
CA ARG A 90 -35.54 -47.00 1.36
C ARG A 90 -34.64 -48.16 0.96
N ALA A 91 -35.21 -49.26 0.48
CA ALA A 91 -34.44 -50.41 0.03
C ALA A 91 -33.63 -50.08 -1.24
N ILE A 92 -34.25 -49.45 -2.23
CA ILE A 92 -33.59 -48.99 -3.47
C ILE A 92 -32.56 -47.89 -3.16
N GLY A 93 -32.93 -46.91 -2.34
CA GLY A 93 -32.06 -45.81 -1.95
C GLY A 93 -30.80 -46.24 -1.19
N ARG A 94 -30.87 -47.35 -0.43
CA ARG A 94 -29.69 -47.92 0.24
C ARG A 94 -28.64 -48.40 -0.77
N THR A 95 -29.07 -48.93 -1.92
CA THR A 95 -28.18 -49.34 -3.00
C THR A 95 -27.51 -48.14 -3.66
N TRP A 96 -28.27 -47.08 -3.94
CA TRP A 96 -27.74 -45.82 -4.51
C TRP A 96 -26.87 -45.01 -3.55
N ARG A 97 -27.00 -45.23 -2.24
CA ARG A 97 -26.17 -44.55 -1.25
C ARG A 97 -24.70 -44.87 -1.41
N LEU A 98 -24.32 -46.11 -1.77
CA LEU A 98 -22.93 -46.48 -1.95
C LEU A 98 -22.23 -45.72 -3.10
N PRO A 99 -22.74 -45.71 -4.35
CA PRO A 99 -22.13 -44.95 -5.44
C PRO A 99 -22.20 -43.43 -5.18
N ALA A 100 -23.28 -42.91 -4.58
CA ALA A 100 -23.33 -41.51 -4.18
C ALA A 100 -22.25 -41.16 -3.13
N THR A 101 -22.06 -42.02 -2.12
CA THR A 101 -21.01 -41.84 -1.11
C THR A 101 -19.62 -41.89 -1.75
N LEU A 102 -19.39 -42.86 -2.65
CA LEU A 102 -18.14 -42.97 -3.38
C LEU A 102 -17.88 -41.71 -4.22
N LEU A 103 -18.89 -41.22 -4.94
CA LEU A 103 -18.80 -39.99 -5.72
C LEU A 103 -18.44 -38.79 -4.83
N ILE A 104 -19.11 -38.64 -3.68
CA ILE A 104 -18.82 -37.55 -2.72
C ILE A 104 -17.38 -37.68 -2.19
N VAL A 105 -16.93 -38.88 -1.85
CA VAL A 105 -15.55 -39.12 -1.40
C VAL A 105 -14.55 -38.78 -2.50
N VAL A 106 -14.80 -39.19 -3.74
CA VAL A 106 -13.95 -38.87 -4.90
C VAL A 106 -13.90 -37.37 -5.14
N LEU A 107 -15.04 -36.68 -5.12
CA LEU A 107 -15.10 -35.22 -5.24
C LEU A 107 -14.38 -34.53 -4.08
N GLY A 108 -14.53 -35.02 -2.85
CA GLY A 108 -13.81 -34.52 -1.67
C GLY A 108 -12.29 -34.66 -1.81
N LEU A 109 -11.81 -35.83 -2.25
CA LEU A 109 -10.40 -36.07 -2.53
C LEU A 109 -9.88 -35.18 -3.67
N LEU A 110 -10.67 -34.99 -4.73
CA LEU A 110 -10.33 -34.06 -5.82
C LEU A 110 -10.23 -32.62 -5.33
N CYS A 111 -11.14 -32.17 -4.48
CA CYS A 111 -11.08 -30.86 -3.85
C CYS A 111 -9.82 -30.72 -2.97
N MET A 112 -9.48 -31.72 -2.17
CA MET A 112 -8.26 -31.68 -1.35
C MET A 112 -6.98 -31.66 -2.20
N ALA A 113 -6.93 -32.45 -3.28
CA ALA A 113 -5.77 -32.54 -4.15
C ALA A 113 -5.59 -31.33 -5.06
N ARG A 114 -6.68 -30.79 -5.63
CA ARG A 114 -6.64 -29.65 -6.56
C ARG A 114 -6.77 -28.29 -5.91
N ASN A 115 -7.27 -28.22 -4.68
CA ASN A 115 -7.49 -26.95 -3.98
C ASN A 115 -6.55 -26.77 -2.79
N ALA A 116 -5.36 -27.42 -2.84
CA ALA A 116 -4.34 -27.25 -1.82
C ALA A 116 -3.98 -25.75 -1.71
N PRO A 117 -4.13 -25.12 -0.53
CA PRO A 117 -3.87 -23.69 -0.33
C PRO A 117 -2.44 -23.23 -0.71
N SER A 118 -1.52 -24.19 -0.87
CA SER A 118 -0.16 -23.97 -1.37
C SER A 118 -0.13 -23.47 -2.82
N GLN A 119 -1.15 -23.72 -3.64
CA GLN A 119 -1.16 -23.30 -5.05
C GLN A 119 -1.13 -21.77 -5.22
N PHE A 120 -1.64 -21.02 -4.23
CA PHE A 120 -1.66 -19.55 -4.23
C PHE A 120 -0.57 -18.93 -3.36
N ARG A 121 0.34 -19.75 -2.81
CA ARG A 121 1.43 -19.28 -1.93
C ARG A 121 2.76 -19.63 -2.58
N ARG A 122 3.63 -18.62 -2.71
CA ARG A 122 5.00 -18.78 -3.18
C ARG A 122 5.95 -18.32 -2.08
N GLN A 123 7.07 -19.01 -1.92
CA GLN A 123 8.14 -18.55 -1.05
C GLN A 123 8.98 -17.53 -1.83
N PHE A 124 9.24 -16.38 -1.21
CA PHE A 124 10.07 -15.33 -1.78
C PHE A 124 11.27 -15.06 -0.87
N ASP A 125 12.44 -14.92 -1.48
CA ASP A 125 13.55 -14.18 -0.89
C ASP A 125 13.33 -12.67 -1.10
N LEU A 126 14.20 -11.82 -0.53
CA LEU A 126 14.09 -10.37 -0.69
C LEU A 126 14.05 -9.94 -2.16
N ASN A 127 14.90 -10.53 -3.01
CA ASN A 127 14.97 -10.22 -4.43
C ASN A 127 13.74 -10.72 -5.20
N GLY A 128 13.19 -11.88 -4.84
CA GLY A 128 11.94 -12.39 -5.36
C GLY A 128 10.77 -11.47 -5.01
N LEU A 129 10.69 -11.01 -3.76
CA LEU A 129 9.64 -10.09 -3.32
C LEU A 129 9.71 -8.74 -4.05
N ILE A 130 10.91 -8.17 -4.19
CA ILE A 130 11.12 -6.93 -4.96
C ILE A 130 10.68 -7.09 -6.42
N ARG A 131 11.05 -8.21 -7.07
CA ARG A 131 10.65 -8.49 -8.45
C ARG A 131 9.14 -8.63 -8.62
N GLU A 132 8.45 -9.28 -7.69
CA GLU A 132 6.99 -9.40 -7.74
C GLU A 132 6.29 -8.08 -7.44
N GLN A 133 6.76 -7.32 -6.44
CA GLN A 133 6.19 -6.01 -6.12
C GLN A 133 6.33 -5.02 -7.28
N ALA A 134 7.45 -5.05 -8.01
CA ALA A 134 7.68 -4.17 -9.15
C ALA A 134 6.72 -4.40 -10.33
N LYS A 135 6.02 -5.54 -10.39
CA LYS A 135 4.96 -5.78 -11.39
C LYS A 135 3.72 -4.92 -11.14
N VAL A 136 3.44 -4.60 -9.87
CA VAL A 136 2.30 -3.77 -9.46
C VAL A 136 2.74 -2.34 -9.22
N PHE A 137 3.85 -2.15 -8.51
CA PHE A 137 4.43 -0.86 -8.16
C PHE A 137 5.62 -0.56 -9.06
N THR A 138 5.30 -0.21 -10.30
CA THR A 138 6.26 0.00 -11.38
C THR A 138 7.28 1.11 -11.10
N THR A 139 6.96 2.07 -10.21
CA THR A 139 7.87 3.14 -9.75
C THR A 139 9.12 2.66 -9.02
N THR A 140 9.15 1.38 -8.62
CA THR A 140 10.31 0.76 -7.95
C THR A 140 11.19 -0.05 -8.91
N ALA A 141 10.77 -0.19 -10.18
CA ALA A 141 11.42 -1.02 -11.18
C ALA A 141 12.91 -0.70 -11.38
N ALA A 142 13.30 0.57 -11.22
CA ALA A 142 14.69 1.01 -11.35
C ALA A 142 15.60 0.42 -10.28
N PHE A 143 15.09 -0.16 -9.19
CA PHE A 143 15.94 -0.73 -8.15
C PHE A 143 15.97 -2.26 -8.18
N VAL A 144 15.15 -2.90 -9.02
CA VAL A 144 14.96 -4.36 -9.04
C VAL A 144 16.25 -5.13 -9.32
N LYS A 145 17.03 -4.70 -10.31
CA LYS A 145 18.27 -5.36 -10.71
C LYS A 145 19.51 -4.82 -10.00
N ARG A 146 19.39 -3.68 -9.29
CA ARG A 146 20.50 -2.98 -8.65
C ARG A 146 20.73 -3.53 -7.25
N GLN A 147 21.80 -4.31 -7.07
CA GLN A 147 22.17 -4.87 -5.77
C GLN A 147 23.00 -3.87 -4.95
N LEU A 148 22.39 -2.73 -4.63
CA LEU A 148 23.06 -1.62 -3.93
C LEU A 148 23.55 -2.04 -2.54
N ARG A 149 24.81 -1.76 -2.24
CA ARG A 149 25.42 -1.96 -0.92
C ARG A 149 25.75 -0.61 -0.28
N LEU A 150 25.83 -0.60 1.06
CA LEU A 150 26.25 0.60 1.78
C LEU A 150 27.77 0.77 1.63
N VAL A 151 28.16 1.77 0.85
CA VAL A 151 29.56 2.14 0.61
C VAL A 151 29.78 3.62 0.96
N PRO A 152 31.02 4.01 1.34
CA PRO A 152 31.36 5.42 1.49
C PRO A 152 31.12 6.18 0.17
N PRO A 153 30.73 7.47 0.22
CA PRO A 153 30.47 8.24 -0.99
C PRO A 153 31.76 8.42 -1.77
N ALA A 154 31.67 8.44 -3.09
CA ALA A 154 32.84 8.60 -3.96
C ALA A 154 33.68 9.82 -3.56
N ALA A 155 35.01 9.73 -3.70
CA ALA A 155 35.95 10.77 -3.25
C ALA A 155 35.74 12.12 -3.96
N GLY A 156 35.33 12.08 -5.23
CA GLY A 156 34.98 13.27 -6.02
C GLY A 156 33.51 13.66 -5.85
N SER A 157 32.83 13.83 -6.99
CA SER A 157 31.38 14.02 -7.03
C SER A 157 30.68 12.79 -6.45
N PRO A 158 29.70 12.94 -5.54
CA PRO A 158 28.91 11.81 -5.06
C PRO A 158 28.22 11.10 -6.22
N ARG A 159 28.23 9.77 -6.21
CA ARG A 159 27.45 8.99 -7.16
C ARG A 159 25.96 9.24 -6.94
N PRO A 160 25.13 9.07 -7.98
CA PRO A 160 23.67 9.14 -7.84
C PRO A 160 23.14 8.28 -6.68
N ALA A 161 23.62 7.03 -6.54
CA ALA A 161 23.15 6.12 -5.51
C ALA A 161 23.68 6.40 -4.08
N ASP A 162 24.77 7.17 -3.91
CA ASP A 162 25.41 7.43 -2.61
C ASP A 162 24.41 8.01 -1.59
N TYR A 163 24.64 7.79 -0.29
CA TYR A 163 23.79 8.40 0.74
C TYR A 163 23.89 9.93 0.76
N ALA A 164 22.93 10.59 1.42
CA ALA A 164 22.92 12.04 1.54
C ALA A 164 24.06 12.52 2.42
N LEU A 165 24.92 13.41 1.90
CA LEU A 165 26.09 13.88 2.63
C LEU A 165 25.70 14.52 3.96
N SER A 166 26.46 14.22 5.01
CA SER A 166 26.40 14.97 6.25
C SER A 166 26.86 16.42 6.01
N PRO A 167 26.46 17.38 6.86
CA PRO A 167 26.95 18.75 6.76
C PRO A 167 28.48 18.86 6.76
N ALA A 168 29.17 18.04 7.56
CA ALA A 168 30.63 18.03 7.62
C ALA A 168 31.25 17.54 6.30
N GLU A 169 30.76 16.44 5.74
CA GLU A 169 31.21 15.91 4.43
C GLU A 169 30.93 16.91 3.30
N TRP A 170 29.74 17.52 3.30
CA TRP A 170 29.38 18.50 2.28
C TRP A 170 30.26 19.75 2.37
N ILE A 171 30.51 20.27 3.58
CA ILE A 171 31.37 21.44 3.80
C ILE A 171 32.82 21.14 3.41
N ALA A 172 33.33 19.96 3.77
CA ALA A 172 34.69 19.54 3.41
C ALA A 172 34.90 19.53 1.89
N ARG A 173 33.88 19.10 1.13
CA ARG A 173 33.92 19.04 -0.35
C ARG A 173 33.70 20.40 -1.02
N ASN A 174 32.73 21.18 -0.54
CA ASN A 174 32.17 22.29 -1.29
C ASN A 174 32.44 23.68 -0.70
N ALA A 175 32.81 23.77 0.58
CA ALA A 175 32.85 25.03 1.31
C ALA A 175 34.12 25.20 2.15
N ARG A 176 35.17 24.41 1.91
CA ARG A 176 36.45 24.51 2.61
C ARG A 176 37.52 25.22 1.78
N ALA A 177 38.23 26.14 2.40
CA ALA A 177 39.47 26.72 1.87
C ALA A 177 40.65 25.77 2.09
N SER A 178 41.78 26.03 1.42
CA SER A 178 43.02 25.25 1.58
C SER A 178 43.58 25.30 3.01
N ASP A 179 43.35 26.42 3.71
CA ASP A 179 43.72 26.62 5.12
C ASP A 179 42.74 25.97 6.12
N GLY A 180 41.73 25.27 5.61
CA GLY A 180 40.75 24.55 6.42
C GLY A 180 39.55 25.37 6.91
N ARG A 181 39.54 26.70 6.71
CA ARG A 181 38.42 27.58 7.11
C ARG A 181 37.21 27.44 6.18
N PHE A 182 36.05 27.85 6.67
CA PHE A 182 34.84 27.99 5.87
C PHE A 182 35.01 29.07 4.80
N ASN A 183 34.80 28.69 3.54
CA ASN A 183 34.84 29.56 2.38
C ASN A 183 33.42 29.75 1.83
N GLU A 184 32.83 30.90 2.15
CA GLU A 184 31.47 31.24 1.73
C GLU A 184 31.34 31.36 0.22
N ALA A 185 32.33 31.91 -0.49
CA ALA A 185 32.25 32.05 -1.94
C ALA A 185 32.17 30.69 -2.64
N LYS A 186 32.92 29.69 -2.17
CA LYS A 186 32.79 28.30 -2.66
C LYS A 186 31.44 27.69 -2.28
N ALA A 187 31.00 27.89 -1.03
CA ALA A 187 29.70 27.41 -0.57
C ALA A 187 28.56 27.95 -1.45
N ARG A 188 28.54 29.26 -1.72
CA ARG A 188 27.54 29.90 -2.58
C ARG A 188 27.54 29.31 -3.99
N ARG A 189 28.71 29.08 -4.61
CA ARG A 189 28.78 28.42 -5.93
C ARG A 189 28.17 27.01 -5.91
N ALA A 190 28.47 26.22 -4.88
CA ALA A 190 27.89 24.89 -4.74
C ALA A 190 26.38 24.91 -4.46
N LEU A 191 25.88 25.93 -3.76
CA LEU A 191 24.44 26.12 -3.54
C LEU A 191 23.70 26.57 -4.81
N VAL A 192 24.33 27.34 -5.71
CA VAL A 192 23.76 27.66 -7.03
C VAL A 192 23.48 26.39 -7.83
N ALA A 193 24.39 25.41 -7.81
CA ALA A 193 24.19 24.15 -8.52
C ALA A 193 22.95 23.36 -8.03
N GLN A 194 22.46 23.64 -6.82
CA GLN A 194 21.26 23.01 -6.28
C GLN A 194 19.96 23.62 -6.84
N LEU A 195 20.01 24.75 -7.55
CA LEU A 195 18.83 25.39 -8.15
C LEU A 195 18.42 24.78 -9.49
N GLY A 196 19.34 24.07 -10.15
CA GLY A 196 19.15 23.61 -11.53
C GLY A 196 19.42 24.73 -12.53
N THR A 197 18.81 24.65 -13.71
CA THR A 197 18.90 25.68 -14.76
C THR A 197 17.82 26.75 -14.56
N SER A 198 17.94 27.86 -15.27
CA SER A 198 16.87 28.86 -15.32
C SER A 198 15.58 28.26 -15.89
N TRP A 199 14.44 28.65 -15.33
CA TRP A 199 13.13 28.24 -15.82
C TRP A 199 12.73 29.11 -17.01
N THR A 200 12.50 28.48 -18.15
CA THR A 200 12.04 29.14 -19.40
C THR A 200 10.73 28.54 -19.91
N GLY A 201 10.04 27.79 -19.05
CA GLY A 201 8.90 26.95 -19.40
C GLY A 201 9.27 25.46 -19.51
N PRO A 202 8.27 24.56 -19.46
CA PRO A 202 8.48 23.13 -19.55
C PRO A 202 9.02 22.67 -20.91
N GLU A 203 8.81 23.40 -22.00
CA GLU A 203 9.35 23.04 -23.32
C GLU A 203 10.87 23.16 -23.38
N GLY A 204 11.44 24.18 -22.75
CA GLY A 204 12.88 24.44 -22.70
C GLY A 204 13.60 23.76 -21.55
N ALA A 205 12.89 22.99 -20.72
CA ALA A 205 13.43 22.37 -19.53
C ALA A 205 14.25 21.10 -19.84
N PRO A 206 15.22 20.72 -18.98
CA PRO A 206 15.92 19.44 -19.12
C PRO A 206 14.97 18.23 -19.12
N PRO A 207 15.32 17.10 -19.78
CA PRO A 207 14.43 15.94 -19.94
C PRO A 207 13.75 15.46 -18.65
N VAL A 208 14.52 15.31 -17.56
CA VAL A 208 13.99 14.89 -16.27
C VAL A 208 13.03 15.92 -15.66
N VAL A 209 13.30 17.21 -15.84
CA VAL A 209 12.43 18.29 -15.35
C VAL A 209 11.08 18.27 -16.08
N ARG A 210 11.07 17.94 -17.38
CA ARG A 210 9.85 17.79 -18.19
C ARG A 210 8.98 16.64 -17.67
N VAL A 211 9.58 15.48 -17.44
CA VAL A 211 8.91 14.31 -16.85
C VAL A 211 8.28 14.66 -15.50
N MET A 212 9.07 15.27 -14.60
CA MET A 212 8.58 15.64 -13.27
C MET A 212 7.48 16.70 -13.34
N PHE A 213 7.60 17.68 -14.24
CA PHE A 213 6.57 18.69 -14.49
C PHE A 213 5.25 18.05 -14.94
N ALA A 214 5.30 17.15 -15.92
CA ALA A 214 4.11 16.45 -16.43
C ALA A 214 3.47 15.59 -15.34
N ALA A 215 4.27 14.77 -14.63
CA ALA A 215 3.78 13.93 -13.54
C ALA A 215 3.08 14.73 -12.43
N PHE A 216 3.69 15.83 -11.99
CA PHE A 216 3.11 16.67 -10.93
C PHE A 216 1.89 17.45 -11.40
N SER A 217 1.84 17.83 -12.67
CA SER A 217 0.67 18.48 -13.26
C SER A 217 -0.51 17.52 -13.38
N LEU A 218 -0.29 16.28 -13.84
CA LEU A 218 -1.30 15.23 -13.83
C LEU A 218 -1.84 14.99 -12.42
N HIS A 219 -0.95 14.90 -11.42
CA HIS A 219 -1.36 14.76 -10.02
C HIS A 219 -2.19 15.96 -9.55
N LEU A 220 -1.78 17.19 -9.88
CA LEU A 220 -2.48 18.43 -9.53
C LEU A 220 -3.93 18.51 -10.06
N VAL A 221 -4.19 17.90 -11.22
CA VAL A 221 -5.53 17.81 -11.81
C VAL A 221 -6.24 16.49 -11.46
N GLU A 222 -5.77 15.80 -10.41
CA GLU A 222 -6.35 14.56 -9.86
C GLU A 222 -6.29 13.34 -10.80
N ARG A 223 -5.51 13.40 -11.89
CA ARG A 223 -5.19 12.28 -12.79
C ARG A 223 -4.05 11.44 -12.19
N ARG A 224 -4.26 10.92 -10.98
CA ARG A 224 -3.22 10.26 -10.16
C ARG A 224 -2.69 8.97 -10.79
N ASP A 225 -3.57 8.17 -11.38
CA ASP A 225 -3.18 6.90 -12.00
C ASP A 225 -2.27 7.13 -13.21
N GLU A 226 -2.53 8.18 -13.99
CA GLU A 226 -1.70 8.56 -15.13
C GLU A 226 -0.35 9.13 -14.68
N ALA A 227 -0.33 9.95 -13.63
CA ALA A 227 0.91 10.41 -13.02
C ALA A 227 1.78 9.22 -12.55
N LEU A 228 1.17 8.21 -11.91
CA LEU A 228 1.85 7.00 -11.46
C LEU A 228 2.32 6.13 -12.62
N ALA A 229 1.50 5.99 -13.67
CA ALA A 229 1.86 5.25 -14.87
C ALA A 229 3.08 5.87 -15.54
N LEU A 230 3.11 7.20 -15.70
CA LEU A 230 4.23 7.94 -16.29
C LEU A 230 5.52 7.82 -15.47
N LEU A 231 5.45 8.00 -14.14
CA LEU A 231 6.59 7.77 -13.25
C LEU A 231 7.06 6.31 -13.25
N GLY A 232 6.12 5.39 -13.36
CA GLY A 232 6.34 3.96 -13.44
C GLY A 232 7.05 3.54 -14.73
N ALA A 233 6.61 4.05 -15.87
CA ALA A 233 7.21 3.83 -17.18
C ALA A 233 8.67 4.32 -17.21
N CYS A 234 8.92 5.53 -16.70
CA CYS A 234 10.28 6.06 -16.55
C CYS A 234 11.15 5.15 -15.65
N SER A 235 10.59 4.68 -14.53
CA SER A 235 11.30 3.77 -13.65
C SER A 235 11.62 2.42 -14.31
N GLN A 236 10.69 1.87 -15.10
CA GLN A 236 10.89 0.61 -15.81
C GLN A 236 11.95 0.74 -16.90
N ALA A 237 11.93 1.85 -17.65
CA ALA A 237 12.91 2.14 -18.68
C ALA A 237 14.34 2.21 -18.12
N LEU A 238 14.49 2.59 -16.84
CA LEU A 238 15.77 2.60 -16.14
C LEU A 238 16.17 1.24 -15.52
N MET A 239 15.34 0.20 -15.59
CA MET A 239 15.61 -1.08 -14.91
C MET A 239 16.96 -1.71 -15.33
N ASP A 240 17.26 -1.67 -16.63
CA ASP A 240 18.43 -2.32 -17.24
C ASP A 240 19.64 -1.38 -17.41
N VAL A 241 19.43 -0.07 -17.31
CA VAL A 241 20.46 0.93 -17.60
C VAL A 241 21.44 1.07 -16.43
N GLY A 242 22.67 0.58 -16.56
CA GLY A 242 23.67 0.71 -15.49
C GLY A 242 23.32 -0.11 -14.24
N SER A 243 22.70 -1.29 -14.42
CA SER A 243 22.28 -2.17 -13.33
C SER A 243 23.36 -3.12 -12.81
N GLY A 244 24.60 -3.03 -13.32
CA GLY A 244 25.69 -3.97 -13.03
C GLY A 244 26.46 -3.69 -11.74
N ASP A 245 26.46 -2.45 -11.25
CA ASP A 245 27.37 -2.03 -10.19
C ASP A 245 26.71 -2.09 -8.81
N ALA A 246 27.35 -2.80 -7.88
CA ALA A 246 26.90 -2.92 -6.49
C ALA A 246 26.93 -1.58 -5.71
N GLU A 247 27.64 -0.59 -6.24
CA GLU A 247 27.76 0.75 -5.67
C GLU A 247 26.79 1.75 -6.33
N GLY A 248 26.04 1.29 -7.33
CA GLY A 248 25.21 2.12 -8.21
C GLY A 248 26.00 2.73 -9.36
N PRO A 249 25.32 3.46 -10.27
CA PRO A 249 25.97 4.03 -11.44
C PRO A 249 26.99 5.09 -11.02
N ALA A 250 28.12 5.16 -11.73
CA ALA A 250 29.15 6.17 -11.47
C ALA A 250 28.66 7.59 -11.79
N GLU A 251 27.89 7.72 -12.88
CA GLU A 251 27.36 8.98 -13.40
C GLU A 251 25.82 8.96 -13.43
N PRO A 252 25.15 10.12 -13.48
CA PRO A 252 23.70 10.19 -13.62
C PRO A 252 23.20 9.47 -14.87
N LEU A 253 22.11 8.72 -14.72
CA LEU A 253 21.49 7.97 -15.81
C LEU A 253 20.71 8.89 -16.74
N ALA A 254 20.78 8.64 -18.04
CA ALA A 254 19.93 9.31 -19.02
C ALA A 254 18.55 8.64 -19.10
N LEU A 255 17.50 9.44 -19.23
CA LEU A 255 16.16 8.94 -19.52
C LEU A 255 16.05 8.57 -21.00
N PRO A 256 15.51 7.37 -21.32
CA PRO A 256 15.27 6.98 -22.72
C PRO A 256 14.28 7.91 -23.42
N ALA A 257 14.44 8.09 -24.73
CA ALA A 257 13.65 9.04 -25.52
C ALA A 257 12.15 8.68 -25.53
N GLU A 258 11.82 7.40 -25.39
CA GLU A 258 10.46 6.88 -25.33
C GLU A 258 9.70 7.45 -24.14
N CYS A 259 10.37 7.70 -23.01
CA CYS A 259 9.77 8.33 -21.83
C CYS A 259 9.37 9.79 -22.08
N LEU A 260 10.04 10.45 -23.03
CA LEU A 260 9.81 11.87 -23.32
C LEU A 260 8.70 12.08 -24.35
N GLN A 261 8.45 11.12 -25.24
CA GLN A 261 7.46 11.31 -26.31
C GLN A 261 6.05 11.63 -25.76
N GLU A 262 5.57 10.85 -24.79
CA GLU A 262 4.27 11.08 -24.16
C GLU A 262 4.24 12.37 -23.31
N VAL A 263 5.34 12.65 -22.61
CA VAL A 263 5.53 13.87 -21.82
C VAL A 263 5.43 15.12 -22.70
N ASP A 264 6.04 15.06 -23.89
CA ASP A 264 6.11 16.19 -24.81
C ASP A 264 4.74 16.50 -25.43
N VAL A 265 3.95 15.45 -25.70
CA VAL A 265 2.55 15.59 -26.10
C VAL A 265 1.73 16.25 -24.98
N LEU A 266 1.86 15.80 -23.73
CA LEU A 266 1.15 16.37 -22.58
C LEU A 266 1.53 17.84 -22.31
N ILE A 267 2.78 18.21 -22.53
CA ILE A 267 3.26 19.59 -22.37
C ILE A 267 2.76 20.48 -23.51
N GLY A 268 2.72 19.94 -24.74
CA GLY A 268 2.31 20.68 -25.94
C GLY A 268 0.80 20.89 -26.09
N GLU A 269 -0.04 20.14 -25.35
CA GLU A 269 -1.50 20.24 -25.42
C GLU A 269 -2.03 21.58 -24.85
N PRO A 270 -2.57 22.49 -25.69
CA PRO A 270 -3.07 23.78 -25.21
C PRO A 270 -4.30 23.59 -24.33
N GLY A 271 -4.28 24.13 -23.11
CA GLY A 271 -5.37 23.95 -22.14
C GLY A 271 -5.48 22.53 -21.57
N GLY A 272 -4.50 21.67 -21.86
CA GLY A 272 -4.43 20.30 -21.35
C GLY A 272 -4.10 20.22 -19.85
N PRO A 273 -3.81 19.02 -19.34
CA PRO A 273 -3.60 18.77 -17.91
C PRO A 273 -2.40 19.53 -17.32
N THR A 274 -1.46 19.99 -18.14
CA THR A 274 -0.26 20.72 -17.74
C THR A 274 -0.47 22.23 -17.58
N ALA A 275 -1.61 22.77 -18.03
CA ALA A 275 -1.87 24.21 -18.03
C ALA A 275 -1.84 24.83 -16.61
N ALA A 276 -2.47 24.17 -15.63
CA ALA A 276 -2.44 24.63 -14.25
C ALA A 276 -1.04 24.55 -13.63
N GLY A 277 -0.24 23.55 -14.03
CA GLY A 277 1.14 23.41 -13.58
C GLY A 277 2.01 24.57 -14.04
N ARG A 278 1.83 25.00 -15.30
CA ARG A 278 2.55 26.15 -15.87
C ARG A 278 2.35 27.44 -15.07
N LEU A 279 1.10 27.75 -14.70
CA LEU A 279 0.76 28.93 -13.90
C LEU A 279 1.49 28.98 -12.54
N ILE A 280 1.79 27.82 -11.97
CA ILE A 280 2.52 27.69 -10.70
C ILE A 280 4.02 27.86 -10.95
N THR A 281 4.57 27.14 -11.94
CA THR A 281 6.01 27.13 -12.21
C THR A 281 6.53 28.46 -12.72
N ASP A 282 5.73 29.22 -13.46
CA ASP A 282 6.14 30.52 -14.03
C ASP A 282 6.33 31.62 -12.98
N ARG A 283 6.02 31.33 -11.71
CA ARG A 283 6.33 32.19 -10.56
C ARG A 283 7.72 31.95 -9.97
N HIS A 284 8.55 31.16 -10.65
CA HIS A 284 9.88 30.77 -10.19
C HIS A 284 10.92 30.96 -11.30
N ALA A 285 12.13 31.36 -10.93
CA ALA A 285 13.21 31.61 -11.87
C ALA A 285 14.06 30.36 -12.17
N TRP A 286 13.95 29.29 -11.38
CA TRP A 286 14.81 28.11 -11.46
C TRP A 286 13.99 26.81 -11.55
N THR A 287 14.50 25.82 -12.29
CA THR A 287 13.77 24.56 -12.52
C THR A 287 13.45 23.82 -11.23
N HIS A 288 14.37 23.75 -10.27
CA HIS A 288 14.12 23.02 -9.04
C HIS A 288 13.10 23.74 -8.16
N THR A 289 13.17 25.07 -8.05
CA THR A 289 12.22 25.84 -7.23
C THR A 289 10.82 25.84 -7.85
N ALA A 290 10.73 25.90 -9.18
CA ALA A 290 9.49 25.72 -9.93
C ALA A 290 8.84 24.35 -9.62
N LEU A 291 9.58 23.25 -9.77
CA LEU A 291 9.08 21.91 -9.47
C LEU A 291 8.77 21.70 -8.00
N MET A 292 9.50 22.34 -7.08
CA MET A 292 9.21 22.30 -5.66
C MET A 292 7.84 22.91 -5.35
N SER A 293 7.51 24.07 -5.94
CA SER A 293 6.17 24.66 -5.79
C SER A 293 5.08 23.84 -6.44
N LEU A 294 5.36 23.27 -7.62
CA LEU A 294 4.38 22.43 -8.32
C LEU A 294 4.06 21.16 -7.52
N LEU A 295 5.06 20.41 -7.06
CA LEU A 295 4.87 19.22 -6.22
C LEU A 295 4.09 19.56 -4.94
N ASN A 296 4.44 20.68 -4.31
CA ASN A 296 3.82 21.09 -3.07
C ASN A 296 2.35 21.45 -3.25
N THR A 297 2.04 22.19 -4.31
CA THR A 297 0.66 22.55 -4.68
C THR A 297 -0.15 21.31 -5.10
N ALA A 298 0.47 20.39 -5.84
CA ALA A 298 -0.15 19.14 -6.22
C ALA A 298 -0.51 18.29 -4.98
N ARG A 299 0.38 18.23 -3.97
CA ARG A 299 0.12 17.54 -2.70
C ARG A 299 -1.00 18.16 -1.88
N LEU A 300 -1.04 19.48 -1.82
CA LEU A 300 -2.10 20.24 -1.15
C LEU A 300 -3.47 19.96 -1.76
N LYS A 301 -3.56 20.00 -3.09
CA LYS A 301 -4.83 19.93 -3.80
C LYS A 301 -5.32 18.49 -3.96
N ALA A 302 -4.43 17.59 -4.38
CA ALA A 302 -4.78 16.25 -4.82
C ALA A 302 -4.22 15.15 -3.89
N GLY A 303 -3.77 15.48 -2.68
CA GLY A 303 -3.33 14.51 -1.69
C GLY A 303 -1.93 13.94 -1.94
N VAL A 304 -1.60 12.86 -1.23
CA VAL A 304 -0.21 12.42 -1.03
C VAL A 304 0.46 11.94 -2.32
N LEU A 305 1.60 12.55 -2.65
CA LEU A 305 2.55 12.12 -3.70
C LEU A 305 3.95 11.95 -3.06
N PRO A 306 4.25 10.78 -2.47
CA PRO A 306 5.45 10.58 -1.67
C PRO A 306 6.71 10.42 -2.56
N PRO A 307 7.91 10.79 -2.07
CA PRO A 307 9.16 10.61 -2.82
C PRO A 307 9.44 9.18 -3.27
N ALA A 308 8.87 8.16 -2.60
CA ALA A 308 8.98 6.77 -3.01
C ALA A 308 8.45 6.49 -4.43
N GLN A 309 7.49 7.27 -4.93
CA GLN A 309 6.93 7.12 -6.28
C GLN A 309 7.84 7.64 -7.40
N PHE A 310 8.89 8.39 -7.05
CA PHE A 310 9.88 8.90 -7.99
C PHE A 310 11.31 8.70 -7.45
N ALA A 311 11.54 7.65 -6.66
CA ALA A 311 12.85 7.36 -6.07
C ALA A 311 13.97 7.18 -7.12
N TRP A 312 13.60 6.70 -8.32
CA TRP A 312 14.51 6.58 -9.46
C TRP A 312 15.11 7.92 -9.89
N LEU A 313 14.46 9.04 -9.57
CA LEU A 313 14.96 10.38 -9.84
C LEU A 313 16.35 10.60 -9.24
N LYS A 314 16.63 10.00 -8.07
CA LYS A 314 17.96 10.07 -7.45
C LYS A 314 19.08 9.54 -8.37
N LEU A 315 18.76 8.57 -9.23
CA LEU A 315 19.69 7.98 -10.20
C LEU A 315 19.93 8.86 -11.43
N VAL A 316 19.02 9.80 -11.71
CA VAL A 316 19.01 10.65 -12.92
C VAL A 316 19.43 12.08 -12.60
N ASP A 317 18.92 12.64 -11.50
CA ASP A 317 19.19 13.99 -11.04
C ASP A 317 19.16 14.04 -9.51
N ARG A 318 20.34 13.86 -8.92
CA ARG A 318 20.54 13.86 -7.47
C ARG A 318 20.20 15.21 -6.81
N PRO A 319 20.63 16.37 -7.35
CA PRO A 319 20.18 17.68 -6.85
C PRO A 319 18.67 17.86 -6.83
N LEU A 320 17.97 17.56 -7.93
CA LEU A 320 16.51 17.68 -8.01
C LEU A 320 15.81 16.72 -7.05
N TRP A 321 16.30 15.48 -6.94
CA TRP A 321 15.81 14.51 -5.95
C TRP A 321 15.84 15.08 -4.53
N TYR A 322 16.97 15.64 -4.09
CA TYR A 322 17.05 16.19 -2.74
C TYR A 322 16.23 17.46 -2.56
N ALA A 323 16.15 18.32 -3.58
CA ALA A 323 15.28 19.49 -3.56
C ALA A 323 13.82 19.07 -3.27
N LEU A 324 13.28 18.13 -4.05
CA LEU A 324 11.91 17.63 -3.92
C LEU A 324 11.68 16.78 -2.66
N HIS A 325 12.62 15.90 -2.31
CA HIS A 325 12.56 15.08 -1.10
C HIS A 325 12.64 15.93 0.17
N SER A 326 13.24 17.11 0.11
CA SER A 326 13.31 18.00 1.27
C SER A 326 11.95 18.58 1.66
N LEU A 327 10.95 18.55 0.79
CA LEU A 327 9.63 19.13 1.05
C LEU A 327 8.85 18.29 2.07
N GLY A 328 8.25 18.96 3.06
CA GLY A 328 7.24 18.36 3.94
C GLY A 328 5.86 18.26 3.28
N PHE A 329 4.84 17.91 4.07
CA PHE A 329 3.43 17.97 3.68
C PHE A 329 2.76 19.17 4.36
N GLU A 330 2.15 20.06 3.58
CA GLU A 330 1.52 21.29 4.12
C GLU A 330 0.27 21.02 4.98
N THR A 331 -0.25 19.79 4.99
CA THR A 331 -1.41 19.39 5.81
C THR A 331 -1.14 19.48 7.32
N GLU A 332 0.12 19.63 7.74
CA GLU A 332 0.52 19.77 9.14
C GLU A 332 0.42 21.21 9.69
N GLY A 333 -0.11 22.15 8.90
CA GLY A 333 -0.42 23.53 9.30
C GLY A 333 0.31 24.59 8.48
N VAL A 334 -0.32 25.76 8.35
CA VAL A 334 0.23 26.93 7.63
C VAL A 334 1.61 27.29 8.24
N GLY A 335 2.65 27.31 7.42
CA GLY A 335 4.02 27.59 7.86
C GLY A 335 4.87 26.37 8.26
N ARG A 336 4.29 25.16 8.37
CA ARG A 336 5.04 23.92 8.67
C ARG A 336 5.41 23.17 7.40
N TYR A 337 6.33 23.76 6.64
CA TYR A 337 6.83 23.23 5.35
C TYR A 337 8.21 22.58 5.46
N LEU A 338 8.70 22.40 6.69
CA LEU A 338 10.02 21.86 6.93
C LEU A 338 9.93 20.36 7.17
N HIS A 339 10.50 19.60 6.24
CA HIS A 339 11.11 18.34 6.64
C HIS A 339 12.06 18.65 7.81
N PRO A 340 11.94 17.97 8.96
CA PRO A 340 12.59 18.38 10.21
C PRO A 340 14.13 18.40 10.14
N ASN A 341 14.70 17.79 9.10
CA ASN A 341 16.13 17.81 8.83
C ASN A 341 16.39 17.88 7.32
N PRO A 342 16.43 19.08 6.70
CA PRO A 342 16.78 19.19 5.29
C PRO A 342 18.27 18.85 5.11
N ARG A 343 18.57 17.99 4.13
CA ARG A 343 19.95 17.61 3.81
C ARG A 343 20.70 18.82 3.23
N PRO A 344 22.03 18.95 3.47
CA PRO A 344 22.81 20.07 2.94
C PRO A 344 22.79 20.15 1.40
N GLU A 345 22.54 19.02 0.73
CA GLU A 345 22.37 18.92 -0.73
C GLU A 345 21.08 19.57 -1.27
N ALA A 346 20.15 19.95 -0.39
CA ALA A 346 18.93 20.70 -0.74
C ALA A 346 18.90 22.12 -0.16
N ALA A 347 19.88 22.51 0.65
CA ALA A 347 19.82 23.73 1.44
C ALA A 347 19.65 25.00 0.58
N GLY A 348 20.37 25.08 -0.53
CA GLY A 348 20.32 26.20 -1.47
C GLY A 348 18.98 26.28 -2.20
N ALA A 349 18.50 25.14 -2.72
CA ALA A 349 17.18 25.03 -3.36
C ALA A 349 16.06 25.49 -2.41
N ARG A 350 16.09 25.04 -1.16
CA ARG A 350 15.09 25.40 -0.16
C ARG A 350 15.08 26.87 0.19
N ASP A 351 16.24 27.44 0.46
CA ASP A 351 16.35 28.82 0.91
C ASP A 351 15.88 29.77 -0.21
N HIS A 352 16.33 29.52 -1.43
CA HIS A 352 15.89 30.31 -2.59
C HIS A 352 14.40 30.12 -2.88
N TRP A 353 13.90 28.89 -2.87
CA TRP A 353 12.48 28.59 -3.06
C TRP A 353 11.59 29.26 -2.00
N ALA A 354 12.01 29.27 -0.74
CA ALA A 354 11.28 29.95 0.33
C ALA A 354 11.18 31.46 0.07
N LEU A 355 12.24 32.07 -0.44
CA LEU A 355 12.24 33.49 -0.80
C LEU A 355 11.33 33.79 -2.00
N GLU A 356 11.38 32.99 -3.06
CA GLU A 356 10.49 33.15 -4.22
C GLU A 356 9.01 32.99 -3.83
N ARG A 357 8.69 32.05 -2.93
CA ARG A 357 7.34 31.88 -2.40
C ARG A 357 6.84 33.11 -1.65
N VAL A 358 7.69 33.70 -0.80
CA VAL A 358 7.35 34.93 -0.07
C VAL A 358 7.20 36.11 -1.03
N ALA A 359 8.06 36.18 -2.06
CA ALA A 359 8.01 37.24 -3.07
C ALA A 359 6.83 37.09 -4.06
N GLY A 360 6.29 35.88 -4.23
CA GLY A 360 5.23 35.58 -5.20
C GLY A 360 5.67 35.64 -6.67
N ARG A 361 6.98 35.70 -6.92
CA ARG A 361 7.58 35.82 -8.27
C ARG A 361 8.97 35.20 -8.31
N GLY A 362 9.45 34.93 -9.53
CA GLY A 362 10.81 34.44 -9.75
C GLY A 362 11.86 35.48 -9.34
N ILE A 363 12.98 34.99 -8.79
CA ILE A 363 14.14 35.81 -8.44
C ILE A 363 15.37 35.24 -9.15
N ASP A 364 15.79 35.89 -10.24
CA ASP A 364 16.93 35.41 -11.05
C ASP A 364 18.25 35.39 -10.27
N THR A 365 18.41 36.33 -9.33
CA THR A 365 19.61 36.40 -8.50
C THR A 365 19.55 35.36 -7.38
N PRO A 366 20.46 34.36 -7.34
CA PRO A 366 20.45 33.34 -6.29
C PRO A 366 20.64 33.94 -4.88
N LYS A 367 19.85 33.45 -3.91
CA LYS A 367 19.85 33.92 -2.51
C LYS A 367 19.89 32.74 -1.56
N PHE A 368 20.83 32.75 -0.61
CA PHE A 368 21.20 31.59 0.22
C PHE A 368 21.58 31.95 1.66
N ASP A 369 21.10 33.08 2.19
CA ASP A 369 21.63 33.61 3.44
C ASP A 369 21.32 32.69 4.64
N GLN A 370 20.13 32.10 4.71
CA GLN A 370 19.80 31.14 5.76
C GLN A 370 20.59 29.83 5.62
N ALA A 371 20.78 29.35 4.38
CA ALA A 371 21.54 28.15 4.08
C ALA A 371 23.02 28.32 4.48
N ILE A 372 23.63 29.46 4.13
CA ILE A 372 25.01 29.79 4.50
C ILE A 372 25.17 29.87 6.01
N ASP A 373 24.25 30.53 6.71
CA ASP A 373 24.32 30.64 8.17
C ASP A 373 24.15 29.28 8.87
N ALA A 374 23.27 28.42 8.36
CA ALA A 374 23.14 27.06 8.86
C ALA A 374 24.43 26.23 8.67
N LEU A 375 25.07 26.35 7.50
CA LEU A 375 26.34 25.67 7.20
C LEU A 375 27.48 26.21 8.08
N ARG A 376 27.58 27.53 8.30
CA ARG A 376 28.56 28.12 9.22
C ARG A 376 28.39 27.60 10.64
N ARG A 377 27.16 27.57 11.16
CA ARG A 377 26.86 27.00 12.48
C ARG A 377 27.21 25.52 12.56
N SER A 378 27.07 24.77 11.47
CA SER A 378 27.47 23.36 11.43
C SER A 378 29.00 23.19 11.40
N HIS A 379 29.70 24.05 10.67
CA HIS A 379 31.16 24.06 10.62
C HIS A 379 31.75 24.37 12.00
N ALA A 380 31.23 25.41 12.68
CA ALA A 380 31.69 25.82 14.01
C ALA A 380 31.48 24.74 15.09
N ARG A 381 30.47 23.88 14.93
CA ARG A 381 30.18 22.76 15.84
C ARG A 381 31.01 21.51 15.57
N SER A 382 31.63 21.43 14.39
CA SER A 382 32.53 20.33 14.06
C SER A 382 33.89 20.63 14.69
N PRO A 383 34.42 19.81 15.61
CA PRO A 383 35.75 20.04 16.17
C PRO A 383 36.74 20.16 15.02
N SER A 384 37.56 21.21 15.06
CA SER A 384 38.68 21.36 14.14
C SER A 384 39.49 20.06 14.13
N PHE A 385 39.58 19.39 12.98
CA PHE A 385 40.72 18.53 12.68
C PHE A 385 41.95 19.46 12.60
N ALA A 386 42.43 19.90 13.76
CA ALA A 386 43.63 20.70 13.90
C ALA A 386 44.83 19.79 13.62
N SER A 387 45.70 20.31 12.77
CA SER A 387 47.03 19.83 12.39
C SER A 387 47.72 18.85 13.33
N GLY A 388 48.23 17.74 12.75
CA GLY A 388 49.47 17.12 13.17
C GLY A 388 49.38 16.14 14.35
N SER A 389 48.94 14.91 14.09
CA SER A 389 49.60 13.74 14.68
C SER A 389 49.32 12.50 13.84
N SER A 390 50.40 11.93 13.33
CA SER A 390 50.50 10.56 12.87
C SER A 390 49.99 9.58 13.93
N ASN A 391 49.30 8.54 13.46
CA ASN A 391 49.02 7.26 14.12
C ASN A 391 47.81 7.12 15.07
N VAL A 392 47.26 5.91 14.93
CA VAL A 392 46.31 5.17 15.78
C VAL A 392 44.84 5.54 15.58
N GLY A 393 44.21 4.90 14.60
CA GLY A 393 42.77 4.68 14.63
C GLY A 393 42.37 3.94 15.93
N PRO A 394 41.18 4.16 16.48
CA PRO A 394 40.80 3.51 17.72
C PRO A 394 40.78 2.00 17.50
N LYS A 395 41.70 1.29 18.15
CA LYS A 395 41.60 -0.16 18.37
C LYS A 395 40.27 -0.36 19.09
N VAL A 396 39.31 -0.98 18.40
CA VAL A 396 38.16 -1.60 19.05
C VAL A 396 38.72 -2.68 19.97
N PRO A 397 38.48 -2.63 21.30
CA PRO A 397 38.87 -3.73 22.16
C PRO A 397 38.00 -4.94 21.80
N GLU A 398 38.62 -5.97 21.22
CA GLU A 398 38.05 -7.32 21.22
C GLU A 398 37.83 -7.74 22.68
N GLY A 399 36.57 -7.77 23.10
CA GLY A 399 36.25 -8.20 24.46
C GLY A 399 34.97 -7.68 25.09
N GLN A 400 33.96 -7.23 24.34
CA GLN A 400 32.62 -6.93 24.90
C GLN A 400 31.45 -7.30 23.97
N GLN A 401 31.61 -8.34 23.13
CA GLN A 401 30.50 -8.90 22.35
C GLN A 401 29.73 -10.04 23.05
N HIS A 402 30.07 -10.36 24.30
CA HIS A 402 29.43 -11.43 25.06
C HIS A 402 28.82 -10.98 26.39
N GLU A 403 28.21 -9.79 26.49
CA GLU A 403 27.42 -9.47 27.68
C GLU A 403 26.25 -8.49 27.48
N PHE A 404 25.73 -8.37 26.26
CA PHE A 404 24.53 -7.55 25.99
C PHE A 404 23.31 -8.35 25.54
N ARG A 405 23.36 -9.69 25.65
CA ARG A 405 22.27 -10.60 25.22
C ARG A 405 21.63 -11.42 26.35
N ARG A 406 21.78 -11.01 27.62
CA ARG A 406 21.21 -11.75 28.77
C ARG A 406 20.50 -10.94 29.87
N SER A 407 20.22 -9.64 29.72
CA SER A 407 19.50 -8.87 30.78
C SER A 407 18.22 -8.14 30.36
N ARG A 408 17.50 -8.61 29.32
CA ARG A 408 16.12 -8.14 29.03
C ARG A 408 15.18 -9.27 28.68
N GLY A 409 15.02 -10.20 29.62
CA GLY A 409 14.07 -11.27 29.50
C GLY A 409 13.86 -11.97 30.82
N HIS A 410 13.48 -11.22 31.86
CA HIS A 410 12.81 -11.65 33.09
C HIS A 410 12.51 -10.37 33.86
N ASP A 411 11.29 -9.84 33.69
CA ASP A 411 10.60 -8.89 34.58
C ASP A 411 9.45 -8.23 33.81
N ARG A 412 8.40 -9.02 33.57
CA ARG A 412 7.03 -8.53 33.26
C ARG A 412 6.06 -9.70 33.15
N ALA A 413 5.91 -10.43 34.25
CA ALA A 413 4.78 -11.31 34.45
C ALA A 413 4.65 -11.52 35.96
N ASP A 414 4.15 -10.49 36.65
CA ASP A 414 3.48 -10.59 37.96
C ASP A 414 3.22 -9.16 38.43
N LEU A 415 1.96 -8.72 38.28
CA LEU A 415 1.29 -7.64 39.03
C LEU A 415 0.03 -7.26 38.24
N HIS A 416 -1.06 -8.00 38.43
CA HIS A 416 -2.43 -7.48 38.60
C HIS A 416 -3.41 -8.64 38.73
N ARG A 417 -3.36 -9.31 39.88
CA ARG A 417 -4.49 -10.06 40.45
C ARG A 417 -4.45 -9.88 41.97
N SER A 418 -5.20 -8.90 42.46
CA SER A 418 -5.88 -8.98 43.77
C SER A 418 -6.71 -7.71 43.99
N ARG A 419 -8.03 -7.83 43.86
CA ARG A 419 -8.98 -7.03 44.64
C ARG A 419 -10.24 -7.86 44.83
N ALA A 420 -10.33 -8.46 46.01
CA ALA A 420 -11.54 -9.07 46.54
C ALA A 420 -12.42 -8.00 47.23
N PRO A 421 -13.70 -8.30 47.50
CA PRO A 421 -14.79 -7.33 47.53
C PRO A 421 -15.17 -6.90 48.96
N GLY A 422 -15.89 -5.77 49.09
CA GLY A 422 -16.60 -5.46 50.32
C GLY A 422 -17.25 -4.09 50.38
N ALA A 423 -18.51 -4.09 50.79
CA ALA A 423 -19.30 -3.02 51.42
C ALA A 423 -19.96 -1.94 50.54
N ASN A 424 -21.21 -2.27 50.20
CA ASN A 424 -22.34 -1.39 49.92
C ASN A 424 -22.69 -0.50 51.14
N PRO A 425 -23.21 0.72 50.95
CA PRO A 425 -24.32 1.16 51.77
C PRO A 425 -25.49 1.66 50.92
N GLY A 426 -26.68 1.17 51.27
CA GLY A 426 -27.92 1.43 50.58
C GLY A 426 -28.55 2.80 50.88
N GLN A 427 -29.32 3.22 49.87
CA GLN A 427 -30.71 3.69 49.92
C GLN A 427 -31.17 4.83 50.84
N THR A 428 -32.01 5.66 50.20
CA THR A 428 -33.03 6.64 50.66
C THR A 428 -32.56 8.10 50.58
N ARG A 429 -33.31 9.08 50.08
CA ARG A 429 -34.71 9.20 49.62
C ARG A 429 -34.85 10.55 48.86
N ASN A 430 -35.79 10.59 47.90
CA ASN A 430 -36.69 11.70 47.54
C ASN A 430 -36.17 13.10 47.08
N GLY A 431 -36.62 13.51 45.89
CA GLY A 431 -37.33 14.80 45.72
C GLY A 431 -36.74 15.80 44.71
N PRO A 432 -37.54 16.48 43.85
CA PRO A 432 -37.06 17.06 42.59
C PRO A 432 -37.01 18.60 42.53
N ALA A 433 -36.26 19.09 41.53
CA ALA A 433 -36.50 20.23 40.62
C ALA A 433 -37.01 21.61 41.14
N ALA A 434 -36.23 22.66 40.84
CA ALA A 434 -36.59 23.99 40.28
C ALA A 434 -35.39 24.93 40.54
N GLY A 435 -34.74 25.58 39.57
CA GLY A 435 -35.25 26.66 38.73
C GLY A 435 -34.54 27.98 39.14
N PRO A 436 -34.04 28.81 38.20
CA PRO A 436 -33.05 29.87 38.48
C PRO A 436 -33.67 31.25 38.70
N ALA A 437 -32.99 32.14 39.44
CA ALA A 437 -33.11 33.60 39.30
C ALA A 437 -31.98 34.34 40.06
N ALA A 438 -31.48 35.39 39.41
CA ALA A 438 -30.57 36.46 39.86
C ALA A 438 -29.08 36.13 40.00
#